data_AF-A0A371B3Q5-F1
#
_entry.id   AF-A0A371B3Q5-F1
#
_cell.length_a   1.000
_cell.length_b   1.000
_cell.length_c   1.000
_cell.angle_alpha   90.00
_cell.angle_beta   90.00
_cell.angle_gamma   90.00
#
_symmetry.space_group_name_H-M   'P 1'
#
loop_
_entity.id
_entity.type
_entity.pdbx_description
1 polymer ?
#
loop_
_entity_poly.entity_id
_entity_poly.type
_entity_poly.pdbx_seq_one_letter_code
_entity_poly.pdbx_strand_id
1 'polypeptide(L)'
;MRTLPGSTDLERIARRWHDLAEQRLAYYTELYRSGRWKHYYTQESFAVRMLDVIEDAKKWRQLAGRPMAQEPAQGEPAREMSVVRSAA
;
A
#
# COMPACT_ATOMS: atom_id res chain seq x y z
N MET A 1 -25.72 -11.16 -5.98
CA MET A 1 -24.75 -10.05 -5.80
C MET A 1 -23.85 -10.02 -7.02
N ARG A 2 -23.83 -8.92 -7.77
CA ARG A 2 -23.05 -8.81 -9.02
C ARG A 2 -21.75 -8.09 -8.70
N THR A 3 -20.65 -8.84 -8.57
CA THR A 3 -19.30 -8.26 -8.54
C THR A 3 -19.03 -7.65 -9.91
N LEU A 4 -18.67 -6.37 -9.94
CA LEU A 4 -18.32 -5.69 -11.19
C LEU A 4 -17.04 -6.34 -11.74
N PRO A 5 -16.96 -6.69 -13.03
CA PRO A 5 -15.81 -7.42 -13.59
C PRO A 5 -14.47 -6.68 -13.39
N GLY A 6 -14.49 -5.34 -13.33
CA GLY A 6 -13.30 -4.54 -13.04
C GLY A 6 -12.78 -4.68 -11.60
N SER A 7 -13.62 -5.00 -10.60
CA SER A 7 -13.15 -5.17 -9.22
C SER A 7 -12.40 -6.48 -9.04
N THR A 8 -12.80 -7.53 -9.76
CA THR A 8 -12.12 -8.83 -9.72
C THR A 8 -10.76 -8.81 -10.41
N ASP A 9 -10.60 -8.01 -11.47
CA ASP A 9 -9.31 -7.86 -12.14
C ASP A 9 -8.31 -7.10 -11.28
N LEU A 10 -8.73 -6.02 -10.63
CA LEU A 10 -7.90 -5.25 -9.70
C LEU A 10 -7.51 -6.07 -8.46
N GLU A 11 -8.43 -6.86 -7.90
CA GLU A 11 -8.12 -7.77 -6.78
C GLU A 11 -7.10 -8.84 -7.20
N ARG A 12 -7.24 -9.41 -8.39
CA ARG A 12 -6.29 -10.39 -8.94
C ARG A 12 -4.91 -9.76 -9.17
N ILE A 13 -4.85 -8.54 -9.68
CA ILE A 13 -3.60 -7.79 -9.86
C ILE A 13 -2.97 -7.48 -8.49
N ALA A 14 -3.76 -6.99 -7.53
CA ALA A 14 -3.30 -6.69 -6.18
C ALA A 14 -2.71 -7.94 -5.48
N ARG A 15 -3.35 -9.11 -5.64
CA ARG A 15 -2.81 -10.38 -5.13
C ARG A 15 -1.48 -10.77 -5.78
N ARG A 16 -1.35 -10.64 -7.10
CA ARG A 16 -0.07 -10.92 -7.78
C ARG A 16 1.06 -10.02 -7.30
N TRP A 17 0.78 -8.73 -7.13
CA TRP A 17 1.76 -7.78 -6.60
C TRP A 17 2.08 -8.03 -5.13
N HIS A 18 1.09 -8.45 -4.33
CA HIS A 18 1.32 -8.89 -2.96
C HIS A 18 2.27 -10.08 -2.90
N ASP A 19 2.04 -11.11 -3.71
CA ASP A 19 2.89 -12.31 -3.74
C ASP A 19 4.34 -11.96 -4.13
N LEU A 20 4.52 -11.05 -5.10
CA LEU A 20 5.83 -10.56 -5.51
C LEU A 20 6.51 -9.74 -4.40
N ALA A 21 5.76 -8.89 -3.70
CA ALA A 21 6.27 -8.08 -2.60
C ALA A 21 6.70 -8.95 -1.41
N GLU A 22 5.94 -9.99 -1.08
CA GLU A 22 6.29 -10.99 -0.07
C GLU A 22 7.55 -11.77 -0.46
N GLN A 23 7.68 -12.18 -1.72
CA GLN A 23 8.88 -12.85 -2.22
C GLN A 23 10.12 -11.93 -2.11
N ARG A 24 9.96 -10.64 -2.42
CA ARG A 24 11.03 -9.64 -2.27
C ARG A 24 11.40 -9.47 -0.80
N LEU A 25 10.44 -9.42 0.11
CA LEU A 25 10.69 -9.33 1.55
C LEU A 25 11.43 -10.57 2.08
N ALA A 26 11.03 -11.76 1.64
CA ALA A 26 11.72 -13.01 1.99
C ALA A 26 13.19 -12.99 1.52
N TYR A 27 13.44 -12.52 0.29
CA TYR A 27 14.80 -12.37 -0.23
C TYR A 27 15.65 -11.40 0.60
N TYR A 28 15.12 -10.21 0.91
CA TYR A 28 15.85 -9.23 1.73
C TYR A 28 16.11 -9.74 3.16
N THR A 29 15.15 -10.48 3.73
CA THR A 29 15.30 -11.11 5.04
C THR A 29 16.43 -12.13 5.03
N GLU A 30 16.50 -12.98 4.00
CA GLU A 30 17.58 -13.95 3.84
C GLU A 30 18.93 -13.26 3.57
N LEU A 31 18.94 -12.18 2.79
CA LEU A 31 20.13 -11.39 2.55
C LEU A 31 20.66 -10.78 3.86
N TYR A 32 19.76 -10.31 4.73
CA TYR A 32 20.10 -9.83 6.08
C TYR A 32 20.68 -10.93 6.96
N ARG A 33 19.99 -12.08 7.06
CA ARG A 33 20.41 -13.23 7.89
C ARG A 33 21.76 -13.80 7.48
N SER A 34 21.98 -13.95 6.17
CA SER A 34 23.26 -14.44 5.63
C SER A 34 24.39 -13.43 5.74
N GLY A 35 24.09 -12.15 6.05
CA GLY A 35 25.09 -11.08 6.10
C GLY A 35 25.65 -10.65 4.74
N ARG A 36 25.23 -11.30 3.65
CA ARG A 36 25.73 -11.03 2.28
C ARG A 36 25.42 -9.62 1.80
N TRP A 37 24.44 -8.95 2.39
CA TRP A 37 24.12 -7.56 2.09
C TRP A 37 25.33 -6.61 2.24
N LYS A 38 26.28 -6.93 3.14
CA LYS A 38 27.48 -6.10 3.41
C LYS A 38 28.41 -5.97 2.20
N HIS A 39 28.32 -6.87 1.23
CA HIS A 39 29.10 -6.79 -0.01
C HIS A 39 28.53 -5.79 -1.02
N TYR A 40 27.25 -5.46 -0.90
CA TYR A 40 26.51 -4.67 -1.89
C TYR A 40 26.02 -3.33 -1.34
N TYR A 41 25.88 -3.22 -0.02
CA TYR A 41 25.24 -2.07 0.63
C TYR A 41 26.02 -1.63 1.86
N THR A 42 25.97 -0.32 2.12
CA THR A 42 26.23 0.21 3.46
C THR A 42 25.08 -0.15 4.39
N GLN A 43 25.31 -0.12 5.70
CA GLN A 43 24.25 -0.41 6.68
C GLN A 43 23.04 0.52 6.52
N GLU A 44 23.29 1.81 6.33
CA GLU A 44 22.24 2.80 6.13
C GLU A 44 21.43 2.54 4.85
N SER A 45 22.12 2.35 3.71
CA SER A 45 21.44 2.08 2.43
C SER A 45 20.68 0.75 2.43
N PHE A 46 21.17 -0.25 3.17
CA PHE A 46 20.45 -1.50 3.36
C PHE A 46 19.21 -1.33 4.23
N ALA A 47 19.30 -0.55 5.32
CA ALA A 47 18.18 -0.29 6.21
C ALA A 47 17.03 0.43 5.49
N VAL A 48 17.35 1.48 4.70
CA VAL A 48 16.36 2.18 3.87
C VAL A 48 15.67 1.21 2.91
N ARG A 49 16.45 0.40 2.17
CA ARG A 49 15.89 -0.58 1.23
C ARG A 49 15.02 -1.64 1.91
N MET A 50 15.40 -2.08 3.11
CA MET A 50 14.61 -3.03 3.88
C MET A 50 13.27 -2.41 4.30
N LEU A 51 13.27 -1.15 4.76
CA LEU A 51 12.05 -0.44 5.11
C LEU A 51 11.12 -0.29 3.90
N ASP A 52 11.65 0.12 2.74
CA ASP A 52 10.88 0.23 1.50
C ASP A 52 10.20 -1.09 1.13
N VAL A 53 10.95 -2.20 1.20
CA VAL A 53 10.43 -3.54 0.89
C VAL A 53 9.33 -3.96 1.87
N ILE A 54 9.49 -3.66 3.16
CA ILE A 54 8.47 -3.93 4.18
C ILE A 54 7.22 -3.09 3.93
N GLU A 55 7.37 -1.81 3.59
CA GLU A 55 6.25 -0.93 3.28
C GLU A 55 5.48 -1.36 2.04
N ASP A 56 6.20 -1.74 0.98
CA ASP A 56 5.60 -2.25 -0.26
C ASP A 56 4.74 -3.48 0.03
N ALA A 57 5.28 -4.46 0.77
CA ALA A 57 4.54 -5.66 1.16
C ALA A 57 3.28 -5.33 1.97
N LYS A 58 3.39 -4.41 2.94
CA LYS A 58 2.24 -3.92 3.73
C LYS A 58 1.17 -3.26 2.86
N LYS A 59 1.56 -2.40 1.90
CA LYS A 59 0.64 -1.71 1.00
C LYS A 59 -0.13 -2.71 0.13
N TRP A 60 0.58 -3.65 -0.49
CA TRP A 60 -0.06 -4.66 -1.33
C TRP A 60 -0.94 -5.63 -0.55
N ARG A 61 -0.57 -5.97 0.70
CA ARG A 61 -1.41 -6.80 1.58
C ARG A 61 -2.73 -6.13 1.90
N GLN A 62 -2.70 -4.82 2.16
CA GLN A 62 -3.91 -4.04 2.40
C GLN A 62 -4.80 -3.99 1.15
N LEU A 63 -4.21 -3.79 -0.04
CA LEU A 63 -4.95 -3.77 -1.30
C LEU A 63 -5.53 -5.15 -1.70
N ALA A 64 -4.82 -6.24 -1.41
CA ALA A 64 -5.24 -7.60 -1.70
C ALA A 64 -6.28 -8.15 -0.70
N GLY A 65 -6.38 -7.57 0.50
CA GLY A 65 -7.30 -7.97 1.58
C GLY A 65 -8.51 -7.05 1.77
N ARG A 66 -8.49 -5.84 1.20
CA ARG A 66 -9.63 -4.92 1.23
C ARG A 66 -10.56 -5.26 0.05
N PRO A 67 -11.80 -5.73 0.27
CA PRO A 67 -12.80 -5.62 -0.80
C PRO A 67 -12.84 -4.13 -1.15
N MET A 68 -12.69 -3.76 -2.43
CA MET A 68 -12.64 -2.36 -2.87
C MET A 68 -13.96 -1.60 -2.55
N ALA A 69 -14.20 -1.34 -1.26
CA ALA A 69 -15.16 -0.39 -0.78
C ALA A 69 -14.41 0.94 -0.75
N GLN A 70 -14.61 1.67 -1.84
CA GLN A 70 -14.57 3.13 -2.03
C GLN A 70 -13.76 3.92 -0.99
N GLU A 71 -12.77 4.65 -1.48
CA GLU A 71 -12.26 5.84 -0.78
C GLU A 71 -13.45 6.73 -0.37
N PRO A 72 -13.62 7.11 0.90
CA PRO A 72 -14.01 8.47 1.16
C PRO A 72 -12.80 9.35 0.86
N ALA A 73 -13.06 10.32 -0.01
CA ALA A 73 -12.11 11.24 -0.58
C ALA A 73 -11.18 11.90 0.46
N GLN A 74 -10.01 12.23 -0.05
CA GLN A 74 -9.08 13.23 0.46
C GLN A 74 -9.81 14.41 1.08
N GLY A 75 -9.30 14.89 2.22
CA GLY A 75 -9.93 15.91 3.04
C GLY A 75 -10.51 17.09 2.26
N GLU A 76 -11.79 17.37 2.49
CA GLU A 76 -12.36 18.70 2.32
C GLU A 76 -12.04 19.51 3.59
N PRO A 77 -11.12 20.49 3.55
CA PRO A 77 -11.13 21.55 4.54
C PRO A 77 -12.30 22.48 4.23
N ALA A 78 -13.19 22.64 5.21
CA ALA A 78 -13.95 23.86 5.48
C ALA A 78 -14.49 24.62 4.27
N ARG A 79 -15.67 24.21 3.79
CA ARG A 79 -16.63 25.15 3.19
C ARG A 79 -18.01 24.96 3.83
N GLU A 80 -18.09 25.31 5.11
CA GLU A 80 -19.37 25.72 5.68
C GLU A 80 -19.62 27.19 5.29
N MET A 81 -19.94 27.38 4.00
CA MET A 81 -20.63 28.57 3.56
C MET A 81 -22.10 28.43 3.98
N SER A 82 -22.42 28.82 5.22
CA SER A 82 -23.80 29.14 5.59
C SER A 82 -24.04 30.64 5.45
N VAL A 83 -24.08 31.09 4.19
CA VAL A 83 -25.04 32.10 3.76
C VAL A 83 -26.25 31.26 3.33
N VAL A 84 -27.47 31.45 3.82
CA VAL A 84 -28.36 32.55 3.43
C VAL A 84 -29.58 32.68 4.39
N ARG A 85 -29.99 33.95 4.67
CA ARG A 85 -31.38 34.49 4.68
C ARG A 85 -32.39 33.95 5.73
N SER A 86 -33.38 34.70 6.25
CA SER A 86 -33.91 36.06 6.08
C SER A 86 -34.95 36.34 7.19
N ALA A 87 -35.19 37.63 7.47
CA ALA A 87 -36.47 38.28 7.86
C ALA A 87 -37.37 37.69 8.97
N ALA A 88 -37.51 38.47 10.05
CA ALA A 88 -38.79 38.95 10.59
C ALA A 88 -38.52 40.11 11.57
#